data_AF-A0AA37GP26-F1
#
_entry.id   AF-A0AA37GP26-F1
#
_cell.length_a   1.000
_cell.length_b   1.000
_cell.length_c   1.000
_cell.angle_alpha   90.00
_cell.angle_beta   90.00
_cell.angle_gamma   90.00
#
_symmetry.space_group_name_H-M   'P 1'
#
loop_
_entity.id
_entity.type
_entity.pdbx_description
1 polymer ?
#
loop_
_entity_poly.entity_id
_entity_poly.type
_entity_poly.pdbx_seq_one_letter_code
_entity_poly.pdbx_strand_id
1 'polypeptide(L)'
;MSSNISAATSPSNNSSSGSEARTATVSIGGYTTGTVHRRPPKPMLVLFTQNMQTGKLAMVTIDIDEDTEVNPDRCNCRRSGRDGSSCKIAAIEQNRGNVDMSVRRFESRDGDMDWNLAKLALGRRGEKEYAAAAWKDVRRISIMFPTPEDRAKFGGTPNVCQCSARTEAELGQCLKRRHKGFLGLVRESGRQQLNEYHRARFGSQHDVVRGMRDDYR
;
A
#
# COMPACT_ATOMS: atom_id res chain seq x y z
N MET A 1 21.23 -33.59 18.70
CA MET A 1 19.81 -33.59 19.12
C MET A 1 19.25 -32.23 18.77
N SER A 2 18.41 -32.15 17.74
CA SER A 2 17.85 -30.88 17.24
C SER A 2 16.50 -30.61 17.90
N SER A 3 16.42 -29.55 18.69
CA SER A 3 15.19 -29.14 19.38
C SER A 3 14.32 -28.32 18.44
N ASN A 4 13.21 -28.88 17.96
CA ASN A 4 12.16 -28.11 17.29
C ASN A 4 11.45 -27.23 18.33
N ILE A 5 11.72 -25.93 18.31
CA ILE A 5 11.01 -24.95 19.14
C ILE A 5 9.71 -24.57 18.41
N SER A 6 8.60 -25.16 18.84
CA SER A 6 7.26 -24.79 18.40
C SER A 6 6.84 -23.47 19.05
N ALA A 7 6.88 -22.37 18.30
CA ALA A 7 6.32 -21.10 18.75
C ALA A 7 4.79 -21.13 18.60
N ALA A 8 4.07 -21.29 19.72
CA ALA A 8 2.62 -21.17 19.75
C ALA A 8 2.23 -19.68 19.93
N THR A 9 1.63 -19.08 18.91
CA THR A 9 1.03 -17.74 19.01
C THR A 9 -0.42 -17.87 19.48
N SER A 10 -0.68 -17.60 20.76
CA SER A 10 -2.06 -17.40 21.25
C SER A 10 -2.48 -15.96 21.01
N PRO A 11 -3.64 -15.68 20.39
CA PRO A 11 -4.17 -14.33 20.28
C PRO A 11 -4.73 -13.92 21.66
N SER A 12 -4.05 -13.01 22.36
CA SER A 12 -4.62 -12.38 23.56
C SER A 12 -5.64 -11.32 23.12
N ASN A 13 -6.91 -11.57 23.40
CA ASN A 13 -7.97 -10.55 23.38
C ASN A 13 -7.68 -9.52 24.47
N ASN A 14 -7.54 -8.24 24.11
CA ASN A 14 -7.86 -7.12 25.00
C ASN A 14 -8.26 -5.88 24.18
N SER A 15 -9.49 -5.45 24.46
CA SER A 15 -10.10 -4.11 24.38
C SER A 15 -9.79 -3.14 23.23
N SER A 16 -10.90 -2.60 22.70
CA SER A 16 -11.06 -1.61 21.64
C SER A 16 -10.40 -0.26 21.91
N SER A 17 -9.41 0.10 21.09
CA SER A 17 -9.25 1.45 20.52
C SER A 17 -8.23 1.42 19.37
N GLY A 18 -8.71 1.57 18.13
CA GLY A 18 -7.98 2.17 17.00
C GLY A 18 -6.64 1.60 16.53
N SER A 19 -6.17 0.47 17.06
CA SER A 19 -4.83 -0.07 16.74
C SER A 19 -4.98 -1.52 16.29
N GLU A 20 -5.07 -1.76 14.97
CA GLU A 20 -4.82 -3.11 14.44
C GLU A 20 -3.52 -3.62 15.08
N ALA A 21 -3.51 -4.83 15.65
CA ALA A 21 -2.37 -5.39 16.38
C ALA A 21 -1.06 -5.40 15.56
N ARG A 22 -0.29 -4.30 15.61
CA ARG A 22 1.00 -4.13 14.90
C ARG A 22 2.19 -4.67 15.68
N THR A 23 1.99 -4.94 16.97
CA THR A 23 2.94 -5.57 17.87
C THR A 23 2.27 -6.79 18.50
N ALA A 24 2.82 -7.98 18.25
CA ALA A 24 2.39 -9.20 18.91
C ALA A 24 3.41 -9.58 19.97
N THR A 25 2.97 -9.78 21.21
CA THR A 25 3.83 -10.35 22.26
C THR A 25 3.82 -11.86 22.12
N VAL A 26 4.98 -12.46 21.96
CA VAL A 26 5.18 -13.90 21.83
C VAL A 26 5.86 -14.40 23.09
N SER A 27 5.31 -15.45 23.71
CA SER A 27 5.97 -16.14 24.82
C SER A 27 7.00 -17.10 24.25
N ILE A 28 8.27 -16.89 24.58
CA ILE A 28 9.37 -17.82 24.29
C ILE A 28 9.60 -18.52 25.63
N GLY A 29 9.30 -19.81 25.74
CA GLY A 29 9.16 -20.51 27.03
C GLY A 29 10.23 -20.20 28.10
N GLY A 30 9.84 -20.26 29.37
CA GLY A 30 10.70 -19.92 30.52
C GLY A 30 10.75 -18.42 30.79
N TYR A 31 9.62 -17.83 31.20
CA TYR A 31 9.48 -16.41 31.64
C TYR A 31 9.92 -15.32 30.64
N THR A 32 10.38 -15.66 29.44
CA THR A 32 10.78 -14.68 28.42
C THR A 32 9.63 -14.33 27.46
N THR A 33 9.29 -13.05 27.37
CA THR A 33 8.38 -12.52 26.36
C THR A 33 9.16 -11.73 25.32
N GLY A 34 8.84 -11.92 24.04
CA GLY A 34 9.42 -11.17 22.92
C GLY A 34 8.34 -10.40 22.17
N THR A 35 8.67 -9.22 21.66
CA THR A 35 7.76 -8.41 20.83
C THR A 35 8.06 -8.61 19.35
N VAL A 36 7.02 -8.88 18.56
CA VAL A 36 7.10 -9.00 17.10
C VAL A 36 6.36 -7.83 16.47
N HIS A 37 7.11 -6.94 15.83
CA HIS A 37 6.55 -5.88 15.01
C HIS A 37 6.23 -6.42 13.61
N ARG A 38 4.97 -6.33 13.19
CA ARG A 38 4.52 -6.72 11.84
C ARG A 38 4.60 -5.52 10.91
N ARG A 39 5.25 -5.71 9.75
CA ARG A 39 5.31 -4.68 8.71
C ARG A 39 3.89 -4.39 8.22
N PRO A 40 3.46 -3.12 8.11
CA PRO A 40 2.14 -2.79 7.60
C PRO A 40 2.00 -3.21 6.14
N PRO A 41 0.80 -3.65 5.72
CA PRO A 41 0.54 -3.91 4.31
C PRO A 41 0.65 -2.61 3.51
N LYS A 42 1.13 -2.71 2.27
CA LYS A 42 1.08 -1.57 1.34
C LYS A 42 -0.40 -1.21 1.09
N PRO A 43 -0.76 0.08 1.05
CA PRO A 43 -2.08 0.48 0.57
C PRO A 43 -2.33 -0.07 -0.84
N MET A 44 -3.57 -0.39 -1.15
CA MET A 44 -3.94 -1.06 -2.41
C MET A 44 -5.03 -0.28 -3.14
N LEU A 45 -4.80 0.00 -4.42
CA LEU A 45 -5.85 0.46 -5.33
C LEU A 45 -6.50 -0.77 -5.96
N VAL A 46 -7.81 -0.90 -5.80
CA VAL A 46 -8.61 -1.99 -6.38
C VAL A 46 -9.49 -1.43 -7.48
N LEU A 47 -9.36 -1.96 -8.68
CA LEU A 47 -10.14 -1.59 -9.86
C LEU A 47 -11.06 -2.75 -10.22
N PHE A 48 -12.35 -2.46 -10.32
CA PHE A 48 -13.36 -3.36 -10.87
C PHE A 48 -13.50 -3.04 -12.34
N THR A 49 -13.08 -3.99 -13.19
CA THR A 49 -12.98 -3.79 -14.62
C THR A 49 -13.81 -4.83 -15.36
N GLN A 50 -14.28 -4.44 -16.55
CA GLN A 50 -14.91 -5.32 -17.51
C GLN A 50 -14.24 -5.11 -18.86
N ASN A 51 -13.90 -6.20 -19.54
CA ASN A 51 -13.48 -6.13 -20.92
C ASN A 51 -14.71 -5.90 -21.81
N MET A 52 -14.76 -4.77 -22.52
CA MET A 52 -15.92 -4.40 -23.34
C MET A 52 -16.14 -5.31 -24.56
N GLN A 53 -15.12 -6.05 -25.00
CA GLN A 53 -15.22 -6.97 -26.14
C GLN A 53 -15.70 -8.35 -25.72
N THR A 54 -15.21 -8.85 -24.58
CA THR A 54 -15.48 -10.22 -24.12
C THR A 54 -16.51 -10.29 -22.99
N GLY A 55 -16.90 -9.15 -22.42
CA GLY A 55 -17.77 -9.08 -21.24
C GLY A 55 -17.13 -9.56 -19.94
N LYS A 56 -15.90 -10.12 -19.99
CA LYS A 56 -15.24 -10.72 -18.83
C LYS A 56 -14.92 -9.69 -17.76
N LEU A 57 -15.28 -10.01 -16.53
CA LEU A 57 -14.99 -9.20 -15.35
C LEU A 57 -13.58 -9.53 -14.85
N ALA A 58 -12.87 -8.50 -14.41
CA ALA A 58 -11.60 -8.67 -13.73
C ALA A 58 -11.46 -7.66 -12.60
N MET A 59 -10.87 -8.11 -11.51
CA MET A 59 -10.44 -7.25 -10.42
C MET A 59 -8.94 -7.05 -10.53
N VAL A 60 -8.49 -5.81 -10.62
CA VAL A 60 -7.08 -5.46 -10.71
C VAL A 60 -6.66 -4.77 -9.41
N THR A 61 -5.66 -5.33 -8.74
CA THR A 61 -5.09 -4.75 -7.53
C THR A 61 -3.72 -4.18 -7.81
N ILE A 62 -3.45 -2.99 -7.30
CA ILE A 62 -2.18 -2.28 -7.49
C ILE A 62 -1.69 -1.90 -6.10
N ASP A 63 -0.54 -2.42 -5.70
CA ASP A 63 0.08 -1.97 -4.45
C ASP A 63 0.64 -0.55 -4.67
N ILE A 64 0.31 0.34 -3.74
CA ILE A 64 0.77 1.72 -3.73
C ILE A 64 1.92 1.82 -2.72
N ASP A 65 3.05 2.31 -3.18
CA ASP A 65 4.19 2.66 -2.35
C ASP A 65 4.62 4.11 -2.56
N GLU A 66 5.69 4.52 -1.88
CA GLU A 66 6.19 5.89 -1.87
C GLU A 66 6.61 6.42 -3.25
N ASP A 67 7.00 5.52 -4.16
CA ASP A 67 7.43 5.83 -5.52
C ASP A 67 6.27 5.75 -6.54
N THR A 68 5.08 5.33 -6.10
CA THR A 68 3.89 5.26 -6.94
C THR A 68 3.28 6.65 -7.09
N GLU A 69 3.21 7.15 -8.33
CA GLU A 69 2.72 8.50 -8.60
C GLU A 69 1.98 8.62 -9.94
N VAL A 70 1.17 9.67 -10.07
CA VAL A 70 0.62 10.06 -11.36
C VAL A 70 1.69 10.78 -12.16
N ASN A 71 2.02 10.29 -13.36
CA ASN A 71 2.87 10.98 -14.31
C ASN A 71 2.02 11.69 -15.40
N PRO A 72 1.90 13.03 -15.34
CA PRO A 72 1.14 13.79 -16.33
C PRO A 72 1.83 13.93 -17.70
N ASP A 73 3.11 13.59 -17.83
CA ASP A 73 3.81 13.58 -19.14
C ASP A 73 3.25 12.47 -20.04
N ARG A 74 2.80 11.36 -19.46
CA ARG A 74 2.24 10.22 -20.21
C ARG A 74 0.91 10.52 -20.89
N CYS A 75 0.18 11.52 -20.42
CA CYS A 75 -1.11 11.92 -21.01
C CYS A 75 -1.01 13.16 -21.91
N ASN A 76 0.20 13.69 -22.18
CA ASN A 76 0.44 14.95 -22.90
C ASN A 76 -0.20 16.19 -22.22
N CYS A 77 -0.56 16.08 -20.95
CA CYS A 77 -1.32 17.11 -20.26
C CYS A 77 -0.45 18.27 -19.78
N ARG A 78 0.87 18.10 -19.81
CA ARG A 78 1.84 19.13 -19.45
C ARG A 78 2.34 20.00 -20.60
N ARG A 79 1.87 19.81 -21.83
CA ARG A 79 2.35 20.61 -22.98
C ARG A 79 2.16 22.11 -22.74
N SER A 80 3.15 22.91 -23.14
CA SER A 80 3.16 24.37 -23.00
C SER A 80 1.85 24.98 -23.49
N GLY A 81 1.28 25.90 -22.69
CA GLY A 81 -0.03 26.50 -22.94
C GLY A 81 -1.23 25.73 -22.39
N ARG A 82 -1.03 24.60 -21.71
CA ARG A 82 -2.10 23.87 -21.01
C ARG A 82 -1.85 23.84 -19.50
N ASP A 83 -2.86 24.26 -18.76
CA ASP A 83 -2.95 24.19 -17.30
C ASP A 83 -3.26 22.77 -16.79
N GLY A 84 -3.46 21.80 -17.69
CA GLY A 84 -3.78 20.42 -17.37
C GLY A 84 -5.20 20.21 -16.83
N SER A 85 -6.04 21.25 -16.74
CA SER A 85 -7.37 21.19 -16.12
C SER A 85 -8.35 20.33 -16.90
N SER A 86 -8.21 20.25 -18.22
CA SER A 86 -9.03 19.44 -19.13
C SER A 86 -8.58 17.97 -19.23
N CYS A 87 -7.53 17.58 -18.51
CA CYS A 87 -7.02 16.22 -18.55
C CYS A 87 -8.01 15.21 -17.94
N LYS A 88 -8.36 14.17 -18.70
CA LYS A 88 -9.18 13.03 -18.22
C LYS A 88 -8.39 11.76 -17.90
N ILE A 89 -7.09 11.71 -18.20
CA ILE A 89 -6.28 10.50 -18.06
C ILE A 89 -5.32 10.65 -16.88
N ALA A 90 -5.31 9.69 -15.96
CA ALA A 90 -4.25 9.54 -14.97
C ALA A 90 -3.40 8.33 -15.35
N ALA A 91 -2.11 8.54 -15.60
CA ALA A 91 -1.15 7.47 -15.77
C ALA A 91 -0.39 7.28 -14.45
N ILE A 92 -0.54 6.12 -13.83
CA ILE A 92 0.12 5.74 -12.59
C ILE A 92 1.33 4.89 -12.97
N GLU A 93 2.48 5.20 -12.39
CA GLU A 93 3.73 4.45 -12.58
C GLU A 93 4.59 4.54 -11.32
N GLN A 94 5.61 3.67 -11.25
CA GLN A 94 6.63 3.69 -10.20
C GLN A 94 7.96 4.17 -10.78
N ASN A 95 8.65 5.06 -10.06
CA ASN A 95 9.95 5.60 -10.46
C ASN A 95 9.99 6.00 -11.95
N ARG A 96 8.98 6.77 -12.38
CA ARG A 96 8.81 7.23 -13.77
C ARG A 96 8.74 6.12 -14.85
N GLY A 97 8.33 4.91 -14.46
CA GLY A 97 8.25 3.74 -15.33
C GLY A 97 9.55 2.96 -15.47
N ASN A 98 10.54 3.21 -14.60
CA ASN A 98 11.79 2.45 -14.55
C ASN A 98 11.66 1.13 -13.77
N VAL A 99 10.58 0.95 -13.03
CA VAL A 99 10.32 -0.21 -12.18
C VAL A 99 8.95 -0.79 -12.52
N ASP A 100 8.85 -2.11 -12.50
CA ASP A 100 7.58 -2.81 -12.68
C ASP A 100 6.73 -2.67 -11.41
N MET A 101 5.46 -2.34 -11.59
CA MET A 101 4.50 -2.17 -10.52
C MET A 101 4.06 -3.53 -9.97
N SER A 102 3.80 -3.60 -8.66
CA SER A 102 3.17 -4.78 -8.05
C SER A 102 1.67 -4.78 -8.36
N VAL A 103 1.31 -5.49 -9.42
CA VAL A 103 -0.06 -5.57 -9.93
C VAL A 103 -0.52 -7.02 -9.93
N ARG A 104 -1.79 -7.24 -9.58
CA ARG A 104 -2.45 -8.53 -9.75
C ARG A 104 -3.76 -8.35 -10.48
N ARG A 105 -4.12 -9.34 -11.28
CA ARG A 105 -5.36 -9.38 -12.05
C ARG A 105 -6.07 -10.69 -11.77
N PHE A 106 -7.22 -10.59 -11.14
CA PHE A 106 -8.11 -11.71 -10.84
C PHE A 106 -9.23 -11.70 -11.86
N GLU A 107 -9.14 -12.57 -12.86
CA GLU A 107 -10.22 -12.73 -13.82
C GLU A 107 -11.37 -13.57 -13.24
N SER A 108 -12.59 -13.25 -13.66
CA SER A 108 -13.77 -14.08 -13.42
C SER A 108 -13.62 -15.41 -14.18
N ARG A 109 -14.00 -16.52 -13.55
CA ARG A 109 -14.11 -17.83 -14.19
C ARG A 109 -15.48 -17.97 -14.87
N ASP A 110 -15.58 -18.93 -15.78
CA ASP A 110 -16.87 -19.28 -16.37
C ASP A 110 -17.82 -19.76 -15.26
N GLY A 111 -18.93 -19.04 -15.06
CA GLY A 111 -19.89 -19.26 -13.97
C GLY A 111 -19.80 -18.28 -12.79
N ASP A 112 -18.75 -17.44 -12.72
CA ASP A 112 -18.73 -16.33 -11.76
C ASP A 112 -19.76 -15.27 -12.20
N MET A 113 -20.73 -14.98 -11.32
CA MET A 113 -21.79 -13.98 -11.59
C MET A 113 -21.33 -12.54 -11.30
N ASP A 114 -20.25 -12.36 -10.52
CA ASP A 114 -19.78 -11.05 -10.07
C ASP A 114 -18.27 -11.09 -9.68
N TRP A 115 -17.70 -9.93 -9.32
CA TRP A 115 -16.34 -9.82 -8.79
C TRP A 115 -16.19 -10.51 -7.43
N ASN A 116 -15.47 -11.63 -7.40
CA ASN A 116 -15.22 -12.35 -6.16
C ASN A 116 -14.16 -11.67 -5.27
N LEU A 117 -14.62 -10.87 -4.30
CA LEU A 117 -13.79 -10.16 -3.31
C LEU A 117 -13.02 -11.08 -2.36
N ALA A 118 -13.44 -12.34 -2.17
CA ALA A 118 -12.73 -13.26 -1.29
C ALA A 118 -11.27 -13.48 -1.75
N LYS A 119 -11.01 -13.38 -3.06
CA LYS A 119 -9.66 -13.45 -3.65
C LYS A 119 -8.68 -12.42 -3.06
N LEU A 120 -9.17 -11.30 -2.53
CA LEU A 120 -8.35 -10.29 -1.84
C LEU A 120 -7.92 -10.72 -0.43
N ALA A 121 -8.80 -11.43 0.29
CA ALA A 121 -8.53 -11.88 1.67
C ALA A 121 -7.56 -13.07 1.72
N LEU A 122 -7.59 -13.91 0.68
CA LEU A 122 -6.80 -15.14 0.57
C LEU A 122 -5.30 -14.89 0.32
N GLY A 123 -4.94 -13.68 -0.12
CA GLY A 123 -3.56 -13.25 -0.38
C GLY A 123 -2.63 -13.19 0.84
N ARG A 124 -3.16 -13.41 2.05
CA ARG A 124 -2.35 -13.46 3.29
C ARG A 124 -1.98 -14.88 3.72
N ARG A 125 -2.50 -15.93 3.07
CA ARG A 125 -2.25 -17.35 3.39
C ARG A 125 -1.87 -18.16 2.14
N GLY A 126 -0.82 -17.76 1.43
CA GLY A 126 -0.05 -18.66 0.55
C GLY A 126 -0.78 -19.38 -0.60
N GLU A 127 -1.96 -18.91 -1.02
CA GLU A 127 -2.71 -19.62 -2.06
C GLU A 127 -2.09 -19.44 -3.45
N LYS A 128 -1.95 -20.55 -4.18
CA LYS A 128 -1.42 -20.60 -5.56
C LYS A 128 -2.13 -19.64 -6.51
N GLU A 129 -3.43 -19.41 -6.30
CA GLU A 129 -4.23 -18.49 -7.13
C GLU A 129 -3.79 -17.03 -6.97
N TYR A 130 -3.44 -16.61 -5.74
CA TYR A 130 -2.95 -15.27 -5.49
C TYR A 130 -1.58 -15.02 -6.13
N ALA A 131 -0.72 -16.05 -6.12
CA ALA A 131 0.57 -15.99 -6.83
C ALA A 131 0.38 -16.00 -8.35
N ALA A 132 -0.56 -16.81 -8.86
CA ALA A 132 -0.87 -16.88 -10.29
C ALA A 132 -1.50 -15.60 -10.85
N ALA A 133 -2.20 -14.83 -10.01
CA ALA A 133 -2.80 -13.56 -10.41
C ALA A 133 -1.77 -12.44 -10.64
N ALA A 134 -0.48 -12.64 -10.35
CA ALA A 134 0.56 -11.64 -10.57
C ALA A 134 0.63 -11.23 -12.05
N TRP A 135 0.37 -9.94 -12.31
CA TRP A 135 0.46 -9.36 -13.64
C TRP A 135 1.87 -8.80 -13.83
N LYS A 136 2.73 -9.59 -14.49
CA LYS A 136 4.14 -9.26 -14.71
C LYS A 136 4.33 -8.16 -15.75
N ASP A 137 5.48 -7.49 -15.68
CA ASP A 137 5.96 -6.50 -16.65
C ASP A 137 5.05 -5.26 -16.80
N VAL A 138 4.25 -4.95 -15.78
CA VAL A 138 3.36 -3.78 -15.77
C VAL A 138 4.11 -2.55 -15.26
N ARG A 139 4.60 -1.70 -16.17
CA ARG A 139 5.29 -0.45 -15.80
C ARG A 139 4.37 0.74 -15.55
N ARG A 140 3.14 0.66 -16.07
CA ARG A 140 2.20 1.79 -16.07
C ARG A 140 0.76 1.31 -16.19
N ILE A 141 -0.13 1.94 -15.43
CA ILE A 141 -1.58 1.80 -15.55
C ILE A 141 -2.17 3.16 -15.92
N SER A 142 -2.94 3.22 -17.00
CA SER A 142 -3.63 4.44 -17.42
C SER A 142 -5.13 4.31 -17.19
N ILE A 143 -5.69 5.26 -16.44
CA ILE A 143 -7.11 5.31 -16.11
C ILE A 143 -7.70 6.53 -16.82
N MET A 144 -8.73 6.30 -17.62
CA MET A 144 -9.54 7.35 -18.23
C MET A 144 -10.77 7.60 -17.37
N PHE A 145 -10.95 8.82 -16.91
CA PHE A 145 -12.10 9.23 -16.10
C PHE A 145 -13.20 9.84 -16.97
N PRO A 146 -14.47 9.79 -16.53
CA PRO A 146 -15.57 10.43 -17.24
C PRO A 146 -15.36 11.95 -17.41
N THR A 147 -14.88 12.59 -16.35
CA THR A 147 -14.67 14.04 -16.27
C THR A 147 -13.24 14.40 -15.83
N PRO A 148 -12.72 15.56 -16.23
CA PRO A 148 -11.43 16.05 -15.73
C PRO A 148 -11.43 16.29 -14.22
N GLU A 149 -12.58 16.70 -13.66
CA GLU A 149 -12.76 16.95 -12.24
C GLU A 149 -12.60 15.66 -11.42
N ASP A 150 -13.13 14.54 -11.89
CA ASP A 150 -12.97 13.25 -11.20
C ASP A 150 -11.53 12.76 -11.26
N ARG A 151 -10.86 12.96 -12.40
CA ARG A 151 -9.43 12.68 -12.51
C ARG A 151 -8.59 13.58 -11.60
N ALA A 152 -8.97 14.86 -11.44
CA ALA A 152 -8.33 15.79 -10.53
C ALA A 152 -8.53 15.39 -9.05
N LYS A 153 -9.72 14.89 -8.67
CA LYS A 153 -9.94 14.32 -7.33
C LYS A 153 -9.02 13.12 -7.07
N PHE A 154 -8.83 12.26 -8.08
CA PHE A 154 -7.98 11.07 -7.96
C PHE A 154 -6.49 11.43 -7.83
N GLY A 155 -5.94 12.17 -8.80
CA GLY A 155 -4.50 12.37 -8.96
C GLY A 155 -4.00 13.81 -8.84
N GLY A 156 -4.88 14.78 -8.57
CA GLY A 156 -4.58 16.21 -8.62
C GLY A 156 -4.49 16.74 -10.05
N THR A 157 -4.58 18.07 -10.23
CA THR A 157 -4.51 18.70 -11.57
C THR A 157 -3.04 18.86 -12.03
N PRO A 158 -2.68 18.43 -13.26
CA PRO A 158 -1.34 18.60 -13.81
C PRO A 158 -0.96 20.07 -13.77
N ASN A 159 0.33 20.37 -13.61
CA ASN A 159 0.86 21.73 -13.63
C ASN A 159 0.34 22.70 -12.55
N VAL A 160 -0.65 22.32 -11.73
CA VAL A 160 -1.16 23.15 -10.63
C VAL A 160 -0.35 22.94 -9.35
N CYS A 161 0.08 21.70 -9.06
CA CYS A 161 0.90 21.43 -7.88
C CYS A 161 2.34 21.93 -8.09
N GLN A 162 2.63 23.13 -7.58
CA GLN A 162 3.99 23.71 -7.55
C GLN A 162 4.73 23.46 -6.21
N CYS A 163 4.15 22.64 -5.32
CA CYS A 163 4.75 22.37 -4.02
C CYS A 163 6.04 21.53 -4.16
N SER A 164 7.20 22.14 -3.90
CA SER A 164 8.43 21.41 -3.63
C SER A 164 8.50 21.07 -2.15
N ALA A 165 7.66 20.14 -1.68
CA ALA A 165 7.63 19.77 -0.27
C ALA A 165 8.99 19.18 0.15
N ARG A 166 9.75 19.94 0.94
CA ARG A 166 11.03 19.55 1.55
C ARG A 166 10.85 19.14 3.00
N THR A 167 9.77 19.59 3.63
CA THR A 167 9.40 19.27 5.01
C THR A 167 8.06 18.53 5.10
N GLU A 168 7.82 17.82 6.21
CA GLU A 168 6.53 17.15 6.47
C GLU A 168 5.37 18.16 6.57
N ALA A 169 5.62 19.36 7.10
CA ALA A 169 4.61 20.42 7.18
C ALA A 169 4.18 20.92 5.79
N GLU A 170 5.14 21.15 4.89
CA GLU A 170 4.84 21.54 3.50
C GLU A 170 4.10 20.43 2.74
N LEU A 171 4.47 19.18 2.98
CA LEU A 171 3.77 18.03 2.42
C LEU A 171 2.33 17.95 2.92
N GLY A 172 2.13 18.14 4.23
CA GLY A 172 0.81 18.19 4.85
C GLY A 172 -0.07 19.29 4.25
N GLN A 173 0.48 20.49 4.01
CA GLN A 173 -0.25 21.57 3.35
C GLN A 173 -0.61 21.24 1.90
N CYS A 174 0.33 20.68 1.14
CA CYS A 174 0.11 20.22 -0.24
C CYS A 174 -1.04 19.20 -0.33
N LEU A 175 -1.05 18.24 0.59
CA LEU A 175 -2.08 17.22 0.69
C LEU A 175 -3.43 17.78 1.18
N LYS A 176 -3.43 18.71 2.14
CA LYS A 176 -4.65 19.39 2.62
C LYS A 176 -5.33 20.18 1.51
N ARG A 177 -4.55 20.78 0.59
CA ARG A 177 -5.05 21.44 -0.63
C ARG A 177 -5.42 20.46 -1.75
N ARG A 178 -5.28 19.15 -1.53
CA ARG A 178 -5.55 18.06 -2.50
C ARG A 178 -4.79 18.20 -3.82
N HIS A 179 -3.62 18.86 -3.81
CA HIS A 179 -2.83 19.05 -5.01
C HIS A 179 -2.35 17.73 -5.65
N LYS A 180 -2.24 16.66 -4.86
CA LYS A 180 -1.89 15.30 -5.32
C LYS A 180 -3.09 14.34 -5.36
N GLY A 181 -4.30 14.85 -5.19
CA GLY A 181 -5.53 14.05 -5.13
C GLY A 181 -5.55 13.01 -4.00
N PHE A 182 -6.48 12.06 -4.09
CA PHE A 182 -6.58 10.93 -3.16
C PHE A 182 -5.38 9.99 -3.23
N LEU A 183 -4.78 9.79 -4.41
CA LEU A 183 -3.61 8.93 -4.54
C LEU A 183 -2.45 9.45 -3.68
N GLY A 184 -2.22 10.77 -3.67
CA GLY A 184 -1.19 11.38 -2.82
C GLY A 184 -1.45 11.21 -1.32
N LEU A 185 -2.72 11.28 -0.90
CA LEU A 185 -3.11 11.06 0.50
C LEU A 185 -2.86 9.61 0.93
N VAL A 186 -3.27 8.65 0.11
CA VAL A 186 -3.10 7.22 0.38
C VAL A 186 -1.62 6.86 0.43
N ARG A 187 -0.83 7.39 -0.52
CA ARG A 187 0.62 7.21 -0.54
C ARG A 187 1.28 7.71 0.74
N GLU A 188 0.92 8.91 1.17
CA GLU A 188 1.47 9.49 2.39
C GLU A 188 1.06 8.70 3.64
N SER A 189 -0.19 8.26 3.72
CA SER A 189 -0.63 7.38 4.82
C SER A 189 0.20 6.08 4.86
N GLY A 190 0.44 5.45 3.71
CA GLY A 190 1.31 4.26 3.62
C GLY A 190 2.73 4.53 4.09
N ARG A 191 3.33 5.66 3.67
CA ARG A 191 4.66 6.10 4.10
C ARG A 191 4.74 6.30 5.62
N GLN A 192 3.75 6.97 6.21
CA GLN A 192 3.69 7.22 7.65
C GLN A 192 3.62 5.91 8.45
N GLN A 193 2.74 4.99 8.03
CA GLN A 193 2.62 3.68 8.68
C GLN A 193 3.94 2.87 8.59
N LEU A 194 4.63 2.93 7.46
CA LEU A 194 5.92 2.26 7.29
C LEU A 194 7.01 2.90 8.18
N ASN A 195 7.02 4.22 8.31
CA ASN A 195 7.94 4.94 9.19
C ASN A 195 7.69 4.62 10.67
N GLU A 196 6.42 4.60 11.11
CA GLU A 196 6.04 4.18 12.46
C GLU A 196 6.52 2.77 12.76
N TYR A 197 6.34 1.85 11.80
CA TYR A 197 6.86 0.49 11.91
C TYR A 197 8.38 0.45 12.09
N HIS A 198 9.12 1.23 11.30
CA HIS A 198 10.58 1.30 11.42
C HIS A 198 11.02 1.91 12.76
N ARG A 199 10.37 2.98 13.22
CA ARG A 199 10.63 3.58 14.55
C ARG A 199 10.38 2.57 15.67
N ALA A 200 9.26 1.85 15.63
CA ALA A 200 8.94 0.84 16.64
C ALA A 200 9.93 -0.34 16.62
N ARG A 201 10.30 -0.83 15.43
CA ARG A 201 11.19 -1.98 15.27
C ARG A 201 12.65 -1.70 15.62
N PHE A 202 13.16 -0.53 15.25
CA PHE A 202 14.58 -0.20 15.46
C PHE A 202 14.82 0.67 16.69
N GLY A 203 13.83 1.47 17.12
CA GLY A 203 13.91 2.19 18.40
C GLY A 203 13.95 1.25 19.60
N SER A 204 13.20 0.15 19.55
CA SER A 204 13.18 -0.87 20.62
C SER A 204 14.45 -1.74 20.70
N GLN A 205 15.30 -1.76 19.67
CA GLN A 205 16.58 -2.46 19.72
C GLN A 205 17.62 -1.75 20.61
N HIS A 206 17.41 -0.47 20.93
CA HIS A 206 18.28 0.27 21.84
C HIS A 206 17.98 0.03 23.34
N ASP A 207 16.81 -0.53 23.68
CA ASP A 207 16.39 -0.80 25.05
C ASP A 207 16.50 -2.30 25.42
N VAL A 208 17.56 -2.98 24.98
CA VAL A 208 17.91 -4.28 25.58
C VAL A 208 18.55 -4.01 26.94
N VAL A 209 17.72 -3.89 27.98
CA VAL A 209 18.18 -3.91 29.38
C VAL A 209 18.93 -5.22 29.60
N ARG A 210 20.26 -5.16 29.71
CA ARG A 210 21.05 -6.24 30.30
C ARG A 210 20.58 -6.36 31.75
N GLY A 211 19.69 -7.30 32.03
CA GLY A 211 19.36 -7.66 33.41
C GLY A 211 20.64 -8.06 34.12
N MET A 212 21.07 -7.24 35.09
CA MET A 212 22.08 -7.64 36.07
C MET A 212 21.54 -8.88 36.77
N ARG A 213 22.33 -9.95 36.76
CA ARG A 213 22.16 -11.05 37.72
C ARG A 213 22.53 -10.46 39.08
N ASP A 214 21.54 -10.20 39.92
CA ASP A 214 21.77 -10.07 41.35
C ASP A 214 22.09 -11.47 41.88
N ASP A 215 23.37 -11.75 42.04
CA ASP A 215 23.85 -12.90 42.81
C ASP A 215 23.52 -12.64 44.29
N TYR A 216 22.45 -13.27 44.78
CA TYR A 216 22.17 -13.36 46.21
C TYR A 216 22.95 -14.54 46.83
N ARG A 217 23.55 -14.23 47.98
CA ARG A 217 24.32 -15.08 48.90
C ARG A 217 23.68 -16.43 49.22
#